data_AF-J4D798-F1
#
_entry.id   AF-J4D798-F1
#
_cell.length_a   1.000
_cell.length_b   1.000
_cell.length_c   1.000
_cell.angle_alpha   90.00
_cell.angle_beta   90.00
_cell.angle_gamma   90.00
#
_symmetry.space_group_name_H-M   'P 1'
#
loop_
_entity.id
_entity.type
_entity.pdbx_description
1 polymer ?
#
loop_
_entity_poly.entity_id
_entity_poly.type
_entity_poly.pdbx_seq_one_letter_code
_entity_poly.pdbx_strand_id
1 'polypeptide(L)'
;MLLNVANSIGNLTRYSPFCFVNKKLLQIPQDYGYESLIMVKKQPDSPDSKSKLVKTEVKKTSKAETSKSAKKTKKADAKSLVQTKIEFSSSSPTKWAVLPPYDPNLDVKTEFQKLVNLRNKSHIYVGAHVSASGGPDVSVVNSFNVLGQSFALFLKNQRSWNFKPLSPEWIAKFKKNLETFAYDPRFILPHASYLINVANPDANKRKKAFENFLDDIKRCEKLGIQLYNFHPGSTCGLCEKEEGIMHISDCINEALHLSSGVTIVLENAAGQNNVIGSKFEDLRDIINQVKDKTRVGVCLDTCHLFAAGFDIRTHEKFEAVMKSFDDIVGLKYLKAVHLNDSKSDLGSGLDRHENIGKGKLTKETFEFIMNSGYFKEIPIILETPTKEGDESVYRQEIQLMYSLYKG
;
A
#
# COMPACT_ATOMS: atom_id res chain seq x y z
N MET A 1 10.36 -66.78 34.66
CA MET A 1 11.28 -65.69 35.06
C MET A 1 10.85 -64.46 34.27
N LEU A 2 9.83 -63.70 34.70
CA LEU A 2 9.83 -62.63 35.71
C LEU A 2 10.78 -61.45 35.40
N LEU A 3 10.13 -60.27 35.34
CA LEU A 3 10.58 -58.89 35.63
C LEU A 3 11.02 -57.95 34.48
N ASN A 4 10.06 -57.12 34.07
CA ASN A 4 10.06 -55.64 34.11
C ASN A 4 11.38 -54.93 34.45
N VAL A 5 11.75 -53.94 33.61
CA VAL A 5 12.30 -52.65 34.06
C VAL A 5 11.70 -51.54 33.21
N ALA A 6 11.26 -50.48 33.90
CA ALA A 6 10.52 -49.32 33.39
C ALA A 6 11.43 -48.10 33.10
N ASN A 7 10.83 -47.14 32.38
CA ASN A 7 11.04 -45.69 32.40
C ASN A 7 12.38 -45.08 31.95
N SER A 8 12.30 -44.21 30.93
CA SER A 8 12.80 -42.83 31.02
C SER A 8 12.25 -41.95 29.88
N ILE A 9 11.40 -40.99 30.25
CA ILE A 9 11.00 -39.82 29.46
C ILE A 9 12.19 -38.85 29.43
N GLY A 10 12.48 -38.26 28.27
CA GLY A 10 13.56 -37.27 28.13
C GLY A 10 13.29 -36.27 27.01
N ASN A 11 12.61 -35.18 27.37
CA ASN A 11 12.56 -33.93 26.60
C ASN A 11 13.97 -33.43 26.30
N LEU A 12 14.25 -33.02 25.05
CA LEU A 12 15.40 -32.20 24.69
C LEU A 12 15.05 -31.22 23.57
N THR A 13 14.54 -30.06 24.00
CA THR A 13 14.70 -28.77 23.32
C THR A 13 16.10 -28.23 23.60
N ARG A 14 16.89 -27.95 22.54
CA ARG A 14 18.08 -27.06 22.55
C ARG A 14 18.20 -26.44 21.15
N TYR A 15 17.87 -25.17 20.96
CA TYR A 15 18.71 -23.97 21.12
C TYR A 15 20.07 -24.00 20.41
N SER A 16 20.28 -23.01 19.53
CA SER A 16 21.57 -22.36 19.32
C SER A 16 21.36 -20.86 18.99
N PRO A 17 22.27 -19.97 19.44
CA PRO A 17 21.99 -18.56 19.74
C PRO A 17 22.68 -17.58 18.78
N PHE A 18 22.28 -16.30 18.77
CA PHE A 18 23.13 -15.10 18.66
C PHE A 18 22.24 -13.89 18.31
N CYS A 19 21.96 -13.03 19.30
CA CYS A 19 21.93 -11.58 19.12
C CYS A 19 21.83 -10.92 20.50
N PHE A 20 22.95 -10.37 20.96
CA PHE A 20 22.99 -9.47 22.10
C PHE A 20 22.21 -8.20 21.74
N VAL A 21 21.01 -8.02 22.30
CA VAL A 21 20.35 -6.71 22.33
C VAL A 21 20.66 -6.07 23.68
N ASN A 22 21.44 -5.00 23.59
CA ASN A 22 21.81 -4.14 24.68
C ASN A 22 20.54 -3.52 25.30
N LYS A 23 20.14 -3.97 26.49
CA LYS A 23 19.06 -3.36 27.28
C LYS A 23 19.52 -1.98 27.77
N LYS A 24 19.39 -0.96 26.94
CA LYS A 24 19.18 0.41 27.43
C LYS A 24 17.68 0.63 27.52
N LEU A 25 17.17 0.68 28.75
CA LEU A 25 15.87 1.28 29.04
C LEU A 25 15.85 2.68 28.42
N LEU A 26 15.05 2.87 27.36
CA LEU A 26 14.62 4.19 26.94
C LEU A 26 13.57 4.66 27.95
N GLN A 27 14.04 5.27 29.04
CA GLN A 27 13.23 6.24 29.78
C GLN A 27 13.02 7.42 28.83
N ILE A 28 11.80 7.56 28.33
CA ILE A 28 11.38 8.74 27.56
C ILE A 28 11.25 9.89 28.58
N PRO A 29 11.96 11.02 28.40
CA PRO A 29 11.78 12.19 29.26
C PRO A 29 10.35 12.71 29.13
N GLN A 30 9.73 13.01 30.26
CA GLN A 30 8.32 13.37 30.38
C GLN A 30 7.98 14.80 29.92
N ASP A 31 8.95 15.57 29.44
CA ASP A 31 8.78 16.97 29.03
C ASP A 31 9.36 17.23 27.64
N TYR A 32 8.49 17.21 26.62
CA TYR A 32 8.73 17.93 25.37
C TYR A 32 7.71 19.06 25.28
N GLY A 33 8.20 20.30 25.39
CA GLY A 33 7.39 21.51 25.34
C GLY A 33 6.74 21.69 23.96
N TYR A 34 5.40 21.69 23.94
CA TYR A 34 4.57 21.87 22.75
C TYR A 34 4.14 23.34 22.53
N GLU A 35 4.68 24.32 23.25
CA GLU A 35 4.07 25.66 23.32
C GLU A 35 4.59 26.74 22.37
N SER A 36 5.65 26.52 21.59
CA SER A 36 6.17 27.59 20.72
C SER A 36 6.03 27.23 19.25
N LEU A 37 4.89 27.56 18.62
CA LEU A 37 4.76 27.86 17.18
C LEU A 37 3.31 28.30 16.85
N ILE A 38 2.88 29.46 17.38
CA ILE A 38 1.75 30.23 16.83
C ILE A 38 2.31 31.58 16.36
N MET A 39 2.51 31.71 15.05
CA MET A 39 2.69 33.01 14.39
C MET A 39 1.68 33.10 13.25
N VAL A 40 0.47 33.53 13.59
CA VAL A 40 -0.56 33.92 12.62
C VAL A 40 -0.24 35.35 12.18
N LYS A 41 0.22 35.52 10.94
CA LYS A 41 0.23 36.84 10.29
C LYS A 41 -1.21 37.29 10.04
N LYS A 42 -1.66 38.31 10.76
CA LYS A 42 -2.84 39.12 10.42
C LYS A 42 -2.56 39.90 9.12
N GLN A 43 -3.53 39.94 8.22
CA GLN A 43 -3.63 40.97 7.16
C GLN A 43 -4.93 41.76 7.36
N PRO A 44 -4.95 43.09 7.11
CA PRO A 44 -6.06 43.97 7.48
C PRO A 44 -7.08 44.19 6.34
N ASP A 45 -8.28 44.64 6.73
CA ASP A 45 -9.47 44.83 5.89
C ASP A 45 -9.52 46.14 5.04
N SER A 46 -10.12 45.97 3.84
CA SER A 46 -10.95 46.91 3.02
C SER A 46 -10.28 48.04 2.20
N PRO A 47 -10.99 48.72 1.24
CA PRO A 47 -12.31 48.48 0.62
C PRO A 47 -12.38 48.62 -0.94
N ASP A 48 -13.58 48.30 -1.47
CA ASP A 48 -14.23 48.66 -2.76
C ASP A 48 -13.50 49.52 -3.83
N SER A 49 -13.55 49.06 -5.09
CA SER A 49 -13.92 49.96 -6.21
C SER A 49 -14.52 49.20 -7.41
N LYS A 50 -15.58 49.79 -7.96
CA LYS A 50 -16.35 49.38 -9.14
C LYS A 50 -15.59 49.73 -10.43
N SER A 51 -15.68 48.88 -11.45
CA SER A 51 -15.71 49.35 -12.85
C SER A 51 -16.54 48.42 -13.75
N LYS A 52 -17.29 49.07 -14.63
CA LYS A 52 -18.44 48.63 -15.42
C LYS A 52 -18.05 48.09 -16.83
N LEU A 53 -19.02 47.37 -17.43
CA LEU A 53 -19.41 47.35 -18.87
C LEU A 53 -18.45 46.60 -19.83
N VAL A 54 -18.86 45.82 -20.85
CA VAL A 54 -20.10 45.70 -21.66
C VAL A 54 -20.27 44.24 -22.13
N LYS A 55 -21.52 43.74 -22.19
CA LYS A 55 -21.92 42.57 -22.99
C LYS A 55 -22.51 43.05 -24.32
N THR A 56 -22.21 42.37 -25.41
CA THR A 56 -22.98 42.45 -26.65
C THR A 56 -23.29 41.04 -27.13
N GLU A 57 -24.58 40.71 -27.14
CA GLU A 57 -25.16 39.53 -27.78
C GLU A 57 -25.27 39.75 -29.29
N VAL A 58 -25.08 38.69 -30.07
CA VAL A 58 -25.73 38.54 -31.38
C VAL A 58 -26.26 37.10 -31.49
N LYS A 59 -27.59 36.98 -31.51
CA LYS A 59 -28.32 35.79 -31.99
C LYS A 59 -28.30 35.76 -33.52
N LYS A 60 -28.23 34.57 -34.13
CA LYS A 60 -29.13 34.21 -35.24
C LYS A 60 -29.22 32.69 -35.47
N THR A 61 -30.46 32.33 -35.78
CA THR A 61 -31.14 31.06 -36.06
C THR A 61 -30.80 30.44 -37.42
N SER A 62 -30.97 29.12 -37.58
CA SER A 62 -32.01 28.47 -38.44
C SER A 62 -31.72 26.99 -38.75
N LYS A 63 -32.80 26.26 -39.07
CA LYS A 63 -32.94 24.81 -39.32
C LYS A 63 -32.79 24.44 -40.82
N ALA A 64 -32.61 23.13 -41.05
CA ALA A 64 -33.26 22.25 -42.05
C ALA A 64 -32.45 21.70 -43.25
N GLU A 65 -32.28 20.37 -43.22
CA GLU A 65 -32.46 19.29 -44.23
C GLU A 65 -32.21 19.45 -45.74
N THR A 66 -31.59 18.38 -46.31
CA THR A 66 -31.86 17.58 -47.55
C THR A 66 -30.51 17.17 -48.20
N SER A 67 -30.28 16.06 -48.93
CA SER A 67 -30.88 14.72 -49.17
C SER A 67 -29.94 13.96 -50.18
N LYS A 68 -30.00 12.61 -50.22
CA LYS A 68 -29.53 11.67 -51.29
C LYS A 68 -27.98 11.47 -51.43
N SER A 69 -27.39 10.34 -51.85
CA SER A 69 -27.83 9.13 -52.58
C SER A 69 -26.90 7.93 -52.31
N ALA A 70 -27.38 6.71 -52.55
CA ALA A 70 -26.69 5.42 -52.40
C ALA A 70 -25.85 5.00 -53.63
N LYS A 71 -24.78 4.21 -53.43
CA LYS A 71 -24.29 3.18 -54.37
C LYS A 71 -23.46 2.09 -53.66
N LYS A 72 -23.87 0.84 -53.84
CA LYS A 72 -23.17 -0.39 -53.43
C LYS A 72 -22.07 -0.76 -54.44
N THR A 73 -20.92 -1.22 -53.93
CA THR A 73 -20.05 -2.17 -54.64
C THR A 73 -19.30 -3.03 -53.62
N LYS A 74 -19.40 -4.36 -53.77
CA LYS A 74 -18.65 -5.36 -53.00
C LYS A 74 -17.25 -5.56 -53.61
N LYS A 75 -16.21 -5.62 -52.78
CA LYS A 75 -15.00 -6.45 -52.99
C LYS A 75 -14.32 -6.73 -51.64
N ALA A 76 -13.72 -7.90 -51.55
CA ALA A 76 -13.35 -8.63 -50.34
C ALA A 76 -11.98 -8.24 -49.73
N ASP A 77 -11.82 -8.66 -48.48
CA ASP A 77 -10.60 -8.99 -47.72
C ASP A 77 -9.57 -7.90 -47.37
N ALA A 78 -9.69 -7.42 -46.13
CA ALA A 78 -8.59 -7.34 -45.15
C ALA A 78 -9.21 -7.14 -43.75
N LYS A 79 -9.15 -8.16 -42.88
CA LYS A 79 -9.58 -8.01 -41.47
C LYS A 79 -8.57 -7.12 -40.73
N SER A 80 -8.86 -5.82 -40.73
CA SER A 80 -8.31 -4.86 -39.79
C SER A 80 -8.82 -5.18 -38.39
N LEU A 81 -7.90 -5.56 -37.50
CA LEU A 81 -8.14 -5.71 -36.06
C LEU A 81 -8.53 -4.34 -35.50
N VAL A 82 -9.82 -4.16 -35.22
CA VAL A 82 -10.32 -2.98 -34.52
C VAL A 82 -9.79 -3.03 -33.09
N GLN A 83 -8.72 -2.25 -32.87
CA GLN A 83 -8.24 -1.87 -31.56
C GLN A 83 -9.40 -1.21 -30.81
N THR A 84 -9.97 -1.91 -29.83
CA THR A 84 -10.99 -1.35 -28.96
C THR A 84 -10.31 -0.29 -28.09
N LYS A 85 -10.46 0.97 -28.51
CA LYS A 85 -9.97 2.14 -27.82
C LYS A 85 -10.75 2.25 -26.50
N ILE A 86 -10.12 1.85 -25.40
CA ILE A 86 -10.66 2.10 -24.06
C ILE A 86 -10.59 3.62 -23.85
N GLU A 87 -11.71 4.30 -24.04
CA GLU A 87 -11.87 5.71 -23.69
C GLU A 87 -11.96 5.82 -22.17
N PHE A 88 -10.88 6.26 -21.54
CA PHE A 88 -10.95 6.78 -20.18
C PHE A 88 -11.72 8.09 -20.22
N SER A 89 -12.93 8.11 -19.66
CA SER A 89 -13.65 9.36 -19.43
C SER A 89 -12.85 10.21 -18.44
N SER A 90 -12.18 11.23 -18.96
CA SER A 90 -11.51 12.24 -18.14
C SER A 90 -12.55 13.20 -17.54
N SER A 91 -13.20 12.79 -16.46
CA SER A 91 -13.75 13.76 -15.51
C SER A 91 -12.65 14.08 -14.50
N SER A 92 -12.19 15.33 -14.50
CA SER A 92 -11.23 15.83 -13.50
C SER A 92 -11.93 15.94 -12.14
N PRO A 93 -11.51 15.22 -11.10
CA PRO A 93 -11.84 15.59 -9.74
C PRO A 93 -10.91 16.75 -9.34
N THR A 94 -11.53 17.85 -8.91
CA THR A 94 -10.83 19.05 -8.45
C THR A 94 -10.70 18.93 -6.93
N LYS A 95 -9.48 19.06 -6.41
CA LYS A 95 -9.02 18.97 -5.00
C LYS A 95 -8.76 17.56 -4.46
N TRP A 96 -7.48 17.32 -4.17
CA TRP A 96 -6.97 16.23 -3.33
C TRP A 96 -7.53 16.37 -1.92
N ALA A 97 -7.60 15.25 -1.20
CA ALA A 97 -7.98 15.22 0.21
C ALA A 97 -7.17 16.23 1.04
N VAL A 98 -7.89 17.23 1.56
CA VAL A 98 -7.45 18.03 2.69
C VAL A 98 -8.12 17.32 3.85
N LEU A 99 -7.35 16.57 4.63
CA LEU A 99 -7.83 16.08 5.92
C LEU A 99 -8.60 17.20 6.62
N PRO A 100 -9.67 16.91 7.37
CA PRO A 100 -10.24 17.92 8.25
C PRO A 100 -9.09 18.56 9.02
N PRO A 101 -8.98 19.90 9.03
CA PRO A 101 -7.89 20.57 9.71
C PRO A 101 -7.80 20.02 11.12
N TYR A 102 -6.57 19.76 11.58
CA TYR A 102 -6.28 19.39 12.96
C TYR A 102 -7.22 20.14 13.89
N ASP A 103 -8.12 19.42 14.56
CA ASP A 103 -8.96 20.00 15.59
C ASP A 103 -8.09 20.07 16.85
N PRO A 104 -7.64 21.27 17.26
CA PRO A 104 -6.81 21.42 18.44
C PRO A 104 -7.52 21.01 19.74
N ASN A 105 -8.84 20.83 19.71
CA ASN A 105 -9.64 20.34 20.82
C ASN A 105 -9.92 18.85 20.75
N LEU A 106 -9.62 18.21 19.61
CA LEU A 106 -9.70 16.77 19.50
C LEU A 106 -8.47 16.20 20.20
N ASP A 107 -8.73 15.34 21.17
CA ASP A 107 -7.70 14.71 21.98
C ASP A 107 -6.95 13.60 21.22
N VAL A 108 -6.62 13.85 19.94
CA VAL A 108 -5.87 12.96 19.03
C VAL A 108 -4.58 12.54 19.69
N LYS A 109 -3.92 13.43 20.42
CA LYS A 109 -2.67 13.11 21.12
C LYS A 109 -2.87 12.04 22.19
N THR A 110 -3.91 12.17 23.02
CA THR A 110 -4.19 11.14 24.04
C THR A 110 -4.68 9.85 23.41
N GLU A 111 -5.56 9.92 22.40
CA GLU A 111 -6.02 8.73 21.67
C GLU A 111 -4.85 8.01 20.97
N PHE A 112 -3.94 8.76 20.34
CA PHE A 112 -2.73 8.23 19.73
C PHE A 112 -1.87 7.53 20.79
N GLN A 113 -1.69 8.16 21.95
CA GLN A 113 -0.92 7.58 23.04
C GLN A 113 -1.57 6.31 23.62
N LYS A 114 -2.90 6.23 23.67
CA LYS A 114 -3.63 5.00 24.03
C LYS A 114 -3.31 3.87 23.04
N LEU A 115 -3.32 4.16 21.73
CA LEU A 115 -2.97 3.16 20.72
C LEU A 115 -1.49 2.79 20.73
N VAL A 116 -0.59 3.73 21.03
CA VAL A 116 0.85 3.44 21.27
C VAL A 116 1.01 2.41 22.40
N ASN A 117 0.26 2.55 23.49
CA ASN A 117 0.32 1.60 24.61
C ASN A 117 -0.21 0.21 24.19
N LEU A 118 -1.29 0.15 23.42
CA LEU A 118 -1.84 -1.10 22.90
C LEU A 118 -0.86 -1.77 21.92
N ARG A 119 -0.31 -1.01 20.96
CA ARG A 119 0.75 -1.45 20.05
C ARG A 119 1.95 -2.01 20.79
N ASN A 120 2.45 -1.32 21.82
CA ASN A 120 3.60 -1.79 22.59
C ASN A 120 3.29 -3.09 23.36
N LYS A 121 2.02 -3.33 23.73
CA LYS A 121 1.57 -4.58 24.38
C LYS A 121 1.36 -5.71 23.37
N SER A 122 0.82 -5.41 22.20
CA SER A 122 0.42 -6.40 21.19
C SER A 122 1.52 -6.73 20.18
N HIS A 123 2.46 -5.81 19.98
CA HIS A 123 3.43 -5.79 18.88
C HIS A 123 2.79 -5.68 17.48
N ILE A 124 1.60 -5.07 17.40
CA ILE A 124 0.85 -4.90 16.16
C ILE A 124 0.83 -3.43 15.75
N TYR A 125 1.16 -3.15 14.48
CA TYR A 125 1.35 -1.80 13.96
C TYR A 125 0.31 -1.50 12.87
N VAL A 126 -0.92 -1.20 13.29
CA VAL A 126 -2.03 -0.84 12.37
C VAL A 126 -1.96 0.63 11.95
N GLY A 127 -2.05 0.86 10.66
CA GLY A 127 -2.03 2.15 10.01
C GLY A 127 -2.84 2.14 8.71
N ALA A 128 -2.63 3.14 7.86
CA ALA A 128 -3.34 3.24 6.58
C ALA A 128 -2.43 3.81 5.48
N HIS A 129 -2.85 3.64 4.23
CA HIS A 129 -2.27 4.33 3.10
C HIS A 129 -2.81 5.77 3.05
N VAL A 130 -2.01 6.72 3.53
CA VAL A 130 -2.41 8.13 3.66
C VAL A 130 -1.87 8.99 2.52
N SER A 131 -2.55 10.11 2.26
CA SER A 131 -2.11 11.08 1.28
C SER A 131 -0.74 11.69 1.63
N ALA A 132 0.12 11.81 0.61
CA ALA A 132 1.39 12.56 0.66
C ALA A 132 1.33 13.83 -0.23
N SER A 133 0.12 14.32 -0.53
CA SER A 133 -0.05 15.54 -1.34
C SER A 133 0.61 16.73 -0.65
N GLY A 134 1.48 17.43 -1.37
CA GLY A 134 2.30 18.54 -0.84
C GLY A 134 3.69 18.14 -0.37
N GLY A 135 3.98 16.84 -0.20
CA GLY A 135 5.30 16.33 0.15
C GLY A 135 5.22 15.06 1.01
N PRO A 136 6.26 14.20 1.01
CA PRO A 136 6.28 13.01 1.85
C PRO A 136 6.21 13.35 3.34
N ASP A 137 6.72 14.50 3.79
CA ASP A 137 6.63 14.96 5.17
C ASP A 137 5.18 15.14 5.67
N VAL A 138 4.26 15.45 4.75
CA VAL A 138 2.83 15.59 5.05
C VAL A 138 2.21 14.23 5.42
N SER A 139 2.67 13.13 4.82
CA SER A 139 2.14 11.79 5.11
C SER A 139 2.33 11.38 6.58
N VAL A 140 3.42 11.82 7.22
CA VAL A 140 3.67 11.53 8.64
C VAL A 140 2.62 12.20 9.53
N VAL A 141 2.30 13.47 9.23
CA VAL A 141 1.27 14.23 9.93
C VAL A 141 -0.11 13.61 9.67
N ASN A 142 -0.38 13.22 8.44
CA ASN A 142 -1.65 12.59 8.07
C ASN A 142 -1.85 11.25 8.78
N SER A 143 -0.81 10.42 8.86
CA SER A 143 -0.84 9.16 9.62
C SER A 143 -1.13 9.41 11.10
N PHE A 144 -0.46 10.39 11.72
CA PHE A 144 -0.73 10.79 13.09
C PHE A 144 -2.20 11.20 13.29
N ASN A 145 -2.74 12.00 12.38
CA ASN A 145 -4.13 12.46 12.44
C ASN A 145 -5.15 11.31 12.36
N VAL A 146 -4.85 10.23 11.63
CA VAL A 146 -5.72 9.04 11.58
C VAL A 146 -5.37 8.00 12.65
N LEU A 147 -4.51 8.33 13.62
CA LEU A 147 -4.07 7.45 14.70
C LEU A 147 -3.21 6.25 14.26
N GLY A 148 -2.62 6.32 13.06
CA GLY A 148 -1.80 5.25 12.50
C GLY A 148 -0.57 4.94 13.34
N GLN A 149 -0.26 3.67 13.53
CA GLN A 149 0.97 3.19 14.17
C GLN A 149 2.00 2.68 13.15
N SER A 150 1.59 2.62 11.89
CA SER A 150 2.35 2.40 10.65
C SER A 150 1.70 3.28 9.58
N PHE A 151 2.28 3.37 8.38
CA PHE A 151 1.57 3.96 7.24
C PHE A 151 2.20 3.59 5.90
N ALA A 152 1.40 3.68 4.85
CA ALA A 152 1.86 3.67 3.47
C ALA A 152 1.67 5.05 2.83
N LEU A 153 2.39 5.27 1.73
CA LEU A 153 2.31 6.47 0.92
C LEU A 153 2.78 6.18 -0.51
N PHE A 154 2.30 7.00 -1.45
CA PHE A 154 2.99 7.16 -2.72
C PHE A 154 4.12 8.18 -2.57
N LEU A 155 5.33 7.83 -3.01
CA LEU A 155 6.51 8.72 -2.94
C LEU A 155 6.47 9.84 -4.00
N LYS A 156 5.64 9.67 -5.02
CA LYS A 156 5.42 10.57 -6.15
C LYS A 156 4.02 10.35 -6.73
N ASN A 157 3.60 11.24 -7.63
CA ASN A 157 2.30 11.13 -8.29
C ASN A 157 2.21 9.81 -9.08
N GLN A 158 1.26 8.97 -8.70
CA GLN A 158 1.01 7.64 -9.23
C GLN A 158 0.41 7.61 -10.65
N ARG A 159 0.05 8.77 -11.21
CA ARG A 159 -0.58 8.90 -12.54
C ARG A 159 0.37 9.45 -13.61
N SER A 160 1.61 9.78 -13.26
CA SER A 160 2.56 10.46 -14.14
C SER A 160 3.94 9.82 -14.09
N TRP A 161 4.61 9.78 -15.24
CA TRP A 161 6.01 9.39 -15.37
C TRP A 161 6.99 10.54 -15.11
N ASN A 162 6.50 11.78 -15.04
CA ASN A 162 7.30 12.98 -14.81
C ASN A 162 7.09 13.45 -13.38
N PHE A 163 8.18 13.59 -12.64
CA PHE A 163 8.18 13.98 -11.24
C PHE A 163 9.39 14.84 -10.90
N LYS A 164 9.21 15.70 -9.90
CA LYS A 164 10.31 16.52 -9.39
C LYS A 164 11.25 15.68 -8.54
N PRO A 165 12.56 15.97 -8.55
CA PRO A 165 13.49 15.39 -7.60
C PRO A 165 13.00 15.60 -6.16
N LEU A 166 13.26 14.61 -5.29
CA LEU A 166 13.00 14.74 -3.86
C LEU A 166 13.87 15.86 -3.28
N SER A 167 13.25 16.91 -2.72
CA SER A 167 13.97 18.07 -2.21
C SER A 167 14.66 17.78 -0.87
N PRO A 168 15.82 18.40 -0.57
CA PRO A 168 16.47 18.30 0.74
C PRO A 168 15.57 18.77 1.88
N GLU A 169 14.75 19.79 1.64
CA GLU A 169 13.81 20.33 2.63
C GLU A 169 12.74 19.29 3.01
N TRP A 170 12.15 18.58 2.04
CA TRP A 170 11.19 17.50 2.33
C TRP A 170 11.85 16.36 3.10
N ILE A 171 13.09 16.00 2.79
CA ILE A 171 13.82 14.96 3.53
C ILE A 171 14.01 15.37 4.99
N ALA A 172 14.45 16.61 5.24
CA ALA A 172 14.66 17.12 6.59
C ALA A 172 13.35 17.19 7.39
N LYS A 173 12.27 17.70 6.77
CA LYS A 173 10.94 17.76 7.40
C LYS A 173 10.37 16.37 7.69
N PHE A 174 10.51 15.43 6.76
CA PHE A 174 10.05 14.07 6.93
C PHE A 174 10.72 13.42 8.14
N LYS A 175 12.06 13.46 8.22
CA LYS A 175 12.82 12.91 9.35
C LYS A 175 12.45 13.58 10.67
N LYS A 176 12.35 14.91 10.69
CA LYS A 176 11.90 15.67 11.87
C LYS A 176 10.50 15.26 12.32
N ASN A 177 9.57 15.04 11.39
CA ASN A 177 8.22 14.61 11.72
C ASN A 177 8.21 13.17 12.28
N LEU A 178 9.03 12.26 11.73
CA LEU A 178 9.16 10.91 12.29
C LEU A 178 9.63 10.94 13.75
N GLU A 179 10.64 11.76 14.06
CA GLU A 179 11.11 11.98 15.43
C GLU A 179 10.01 12.59 16.32
N THR A 180 9.34 13.63 15.82
CA THR A 180 8.29 14.37 16.56
C THR A 180 7.12 13.48 16.97
N PHE A 181 6.71 12.56 16.10
CA PHE A 181 5.58 11.66 16.33
C PHE A 181 6.02 10.23 16.73
N ALA A 182 7.31 10.03 17.00
CA ALA A 182 7.90 8.75 17.39
C ALA A 182 7.57 7.57 16.46
N TYR A 183 7.58 7.81 15.14
CA TYR A 183 7.45 6.75 14.14
C TYR A 183 8.78 6.05 13.91
N ASP A 184 8.72 4.73 13.82
CA ASP A 184 9.86 3.92 13.42
C ASP A 184 9.79 3.66 11.90
N PRO A 185 10.83 4.02 11.13
CA PRO A 185 10.86 3.84 9.67
C PRO A 185 10.67 2.40 9.19
N ARG A 186 10.82 1.40 10.06
CA ARG A 186 10.58 -0.02 9.76
C ARG A 186 9.11 -0.32 9.46
N PHE A 187 8.18 0.50 9.97
CA PHE A 187 6.73 0.32 9.78
C PHE A 187 6.14 1.30 8.76
N ILE A 188 6.98 1.82 7.86
CA ILE A 188 6.55 2.65 6.74
C ILE A 188 6.66 1.83 5.47
N LEU A 189 5.57 1.71 4.72
CA LEU A 189 5.46 0.84 3.56
C LEU A 189 5.01 1.62 2.33
N PRO A 190 5.90 2.38 1.67
CA PRO A 190 5.55 3.09 0.45
C PRO A 190 5.14 2.11 -0.65
N HIS A 191 4.19 2.54 -1.47
CA HIS A 191 3.64 1.73 -2.55
C HIS A 191 4.09 2.25 -3.92
N ALA A 192 4.40 1.34 -4.83
CA ALA A 192 4.66 1.64 -6.23
C ALA A 192 3.45 2.25 -6.95
N SER A 193 3.68 3.08 -7.96
CA SER A 193 2.62 3.51 -8.87
C SER A 193 2.04 2.31 -9.63
N TYR A 194 0.72 2.30 -9.83
CA TYR A 194 0.01 1.33 -10.67
C TYR A 194 0.44 1.35 -12.15
N LEU A 195 1.22 2.35 -12.58
CA LEU A 195 1.81 2.40 -13.93
C LEU A 195 3.03 1.48 -14.08
N ILE A 196 3.66 1.11 -12.97
CA ILE A 196 4.86 0.25 -12.98
C ILE A 196 4.42 -1.18 -13.28
N ASN A 197 4.81 -1.67 -14.45
CA ASN A 197 4.71 -3.08 -14.80
C ASN A 197 6.07 -3.57 -15.28
N VAL A 198 6.84 -4.17 -14.36
CA VAL A 198 8.19 -4.67 -14.62
C VAL A 198 8.18 -6.04 -15.30
N ALA A 199 7.03 -6.72 -15.33
CA ALA A 199 6.81 -7.98 -16.04
C ALA A 199 6.50 -7.82 -17.54
N ASN A 200 6.28 -6.58 -18.01
CA ASN A 200 5.82 -6.30 -19.37
C ASN A 200 6.77 -6.89 -20.43
N PRO A 201 6.34 -7.57 -21.50
CA PRO A 201 7.30 -8.09 -22.50
C PRO A 201 7.88 -7.02 -23.43
N ASP A 202 7.30 -5.82 -23.49
CA ASP A 202 7.86 -4.68 -24.22
C ASP A 202 9.05 -4.08 -23.45
N ALA A 203 10.25 -4.20 -24.02
CA ALA A 203 11.50 -3.75 -23.39
C ALA A 203 11.52 -2.24 -23.09
N ASN A 204 10.89 -1.41 -23.94
CA ASN A 204 10.84 0.03 -23.70
C ASN A 204 9.92 0.36 -22.52
N LYS A 205 8.78 -0.32 -22.42
CA LYS A 205 7.87 -0.17 -21.28
C LYS A 205 8.51 -0.67 -19.98
N ARG A 206 9.19 -1.83 -20.02
CA ARG A 206 9.95 -2.31 -18.85
C ARG A 206 11.03 -1.35 -18.42
N LYS A 207 11.82 -0.83 -19.36
CA LYS A 207 12.89 0.12 -19.03
C LYS A 207 12.32 1.34 -18.30
N LYS A 208 11.22 1.90 -18.79
CA LYS A 208 10.54 3.03 -18.16
C LYS A 208 9.98 2.69 -16.77
N ALA A 209 9.37 1.51 -16.63
CA ALA A 209 8.89 1.00 -15.35
C ALA A 209 10.04 0.82 -14.36
N PHE A 210 11.16 0.24 -14.79
CA PHE A 210 12.37 0.05 -14.00
C PHE A 210 12.98 1.37 -13.53
N GLU A 211 13.12 2.37 -14.42
CA GLU A 211 13.63 3.70 -14.04
C GLU A 211 12.79 4.34 -12.94
N ASN A 212 11.46 4.16 -12.99
CA ASN A 212 10.54 4.68 -11.97
C ASN A 212 10.63 3.90 -10.66
N PHE A 213 10.68 2.57 -10.76
CA PHE A 213 10.83 1.65 -9.66
C PHE A 213 12.14 1.91 -8.88
N LEU A 214 13.25 2.08 -9.59
CA LEU A 214 14.54 2.42 -9.00
C LEU A 214 14.52 3.80 -8.34
N ASP A 215 13.91 4.81 -8.99
CA ASP A 215 13.77 6.14 -8.38
C ASP A 215 12.95 6.10 -7.06
N ASP A 216 11.91 5.28 -6.98
CA ASP A 216 11.16 5.10 -5.73
C ASP A 216 12.03 4.50 -4.63
N ILE A 217 12.79 3.45 -4.94
CA ILE A 217 13.73 2.83 -3.98
C ILE A 217 14.79 3.85 -3.53
N LYS A 218 15.32 4.67 -4.44
CA LYS A 218 16.26 5.76 -4.11
C LYS A 218 15.64 6.86 -3.25
N ARG A 219 14.32 7.08 -3.35
CA ARG A 219 13.61 7.98 -2.43
C ARG A 219 13.47 7.35 -1.05
N CYS A 220 13.16 6.06 -0.96
CA CYS A 220 13.14 5.33 0.32
C CYS A 220 14.48 5.46 1.04
N GLU A 221 15.61 5.23 0.35
CA GLU A 221 16.96 5.40 0.92
C GLU A 221 17.17 6.79 1.54
N LYS A 222 16.83 7.84 0.79
CA LYS A 222 17.00 9.24 1.23
C LYS A 222 16.12 9.58 2.44
N LEU A 223 14.90 9.05 2.46
CA LEU A 223 13.94 9.22 3.54
C LEU A 223 14.25 8.34 4.76
N GLY A 224 15.10 7.32 4.62
CA GLY A 224 15.43 6.34 5.67
C GLY A 224 14.39 5.22 5.82
N ILE A 225 13.53 5.04 4.81
CA ILE A 225 12.49 4.01 4.79
C ILE A 225 13.11 2.67 4.38
N GLN A 226 12.73 1.58 5.05
CA GLN A 226 13.36 0.27 4.89
C GLN A 226 12.58 -0.72 4.03
N LEU A 227 11.32 -0.43 3.71
CA LEU A 227 10.46 -1.29 2.89
C LEU A 227 9.98 -0.53 1.64
N TYR A 228 9.70 -1.26 0.57
CA TYR A 228 9.07 -0.70 -0.62
C TYR A 228 8.17 -1.75 -1.28
N ASN A 229 6.86 -1.51 -1.29
CA ASN A 229 5.85 -2.45 -1.76
C ASN A 229 5.48 -2.23 -3.23
N PHE A 230 5.26 -3.31 -3.97
CA PHE A 230 4.74 -3.24 -5.34
C PHE A 230 4.01 -4.52 -5.74
N HIS A 231 3.07 -4.40 -6.67
CA HIS A 231 2.55 -5.56 -7.38
C HIS A 231 3.59 -6.10 -8.38
N PRO A 232 3.84 -7.41 -8.45
CA PRO A 232 4.85 -8.00 -9.33
C PRO A 232 4.71 -7.55 -10.79
N GLY A 233 3.49 -7.53 -11.32
CA GLY A 233 3.18 -7.00 -12.64
C GLY A 233 2.26 -7.91 -13.45
N SER A 234 2.24 -7.71 -14.76
CA SER A 234 1.42 -8.48 -15.69
C SER A 234 2.15 -8.76 -17.00
N THR A 235 1.99 -9.98 -17.54
CA THR A 235 2.49 -10.34 -18.89
C THR A 235 1.73 -9.61 -20.00
N CYS A 236 0.62 -8.94 -19.67
CA CYS A 236 -0.33 -8.36 -20.62
C CYS A 236 -0.91 -9.37 -21.63
N GLY A 237 -0.73 -10.69 -21.41
CA GLY A 237 -1.09 -11.74 -22.37
C GLY A 237 -0.18 -11.78 -23.60
N LEU A 238 1.01 -11.20 -23.49
CA LEU A 238 1.97 -11.02 -24.59
C LEU A 238 3.25 -11.85 -24.40
N CYS A 239 3.41 -12.50 -23.24
CA CYS A 239 4.46 -13.50 -22.99
C CYS A 239 3.95 -14.56 -22.00
N GLU A 240 4.70 -15.66 -21.91
CA GLU A 240 4.46 -16.71 -20.94
C GLU A 240 4.76 -16.22 -19.51
N LYS A 241 4.13 -16.86 -18.53
CA LYS A 241 4.24 -16.45 -17.12
C LYS A 241 5.69 -16.54 -16.62
N GLU A 242 6.41 -17.57 -17.02
CA GLU A 242 7.80 -17.82 -16.64
C GLU A 242 8.73 -16.69 -17.13
N GLU A 243 8.48 -16.17 -18.34
CA GLU A 243 9.20 -15.01 -18.87
C GLU A 243 8.88 -13.74 -18.07
N GLY A 244 7.60 -13.53 -17.71
CA GLY A 244 7.20 -12.44 -16.84
C GLY A 244 7.84 -12.50 -15.45
N ILE A 245 7.90 -13.69 -14.83
CA ILE A 245 8.59 -13.94 -13.56
C ILE A 245 10.07 -13.59 -13.67
N MET A 246 10.74 -14.04 -14.74
CA MET A 246 12.15 -13.71 -15.01
C MET A 246 12.34 -12.20 -15.08
N HIS A 247 11.53 -11.47 -15.85
CA HIS A 247 11.59 -10.00 -15.94
C HIS A 247 11.44 -9.32 -14.57
N ILE A 248 10.53 -9.80 -13.73
CA ILE A 248 10.33 -9.27 -12.37
C ILE A 248 11.58 -9.50 -11.53
N SER A 249 12.11 -10.73 -11.51
CA SER A 249 13.30 -11.05 -10.73
C SER A 249 14.56 -10.31 -11.19
N ASP A 250 14.73 -10.09 -12.49
CA ASP A 250 15.83 -9.30 -13.05
C ASP A 250 15.73 -7.84 -12.63
N CYS A 251 14.52 -7.27 -12.68
CA CYS A 251 14.24 -5.92 -12.19
C CYS A 251 14.58 -5.78 -10.70
N ILE A 252 14.18 -6.74 -9.87
CA ILE A 252 14.50 -6.74 -8.43
C ILE A 252 16.01 -6.85 -8.23
N ASN A 253 16.67 -7.79 -8.90
CA ASN A 253 18.11 -8.00 -8.78
C ASN A 253 18.91 -6.74 -9.14
N GLU A 254 18.56 -6.09 -10.24
CA GLU A 254 19.22 -4.86 -10.69
C GLU A 254 18.93 -3.70 -9.71
N ALA A 255 17.68 -3.54 -9.26
CA ALA A 255 17.36 -2.50 -8.30
C ALA A 255 18.07 -2.69 -6.96
N LEU A 256 18.17 -3.93 -6.46
CA LEU A 256 18.93 -4.26 -5.25
C LEU A 256 20.44 -4.07 -5.44
N HIS A 257 20.98 -4.33 -6.64
CA HIS A 257 22.38 -4.06 -6.95
C HIS A 257 22.68 -2.56 -6.91
N LEU A 258 21.76 -1.74 -7.43
CA LEU A 258 21.90 -0.29 -7.51
C LEU A 258 21.46 0.43 -6.23
N SER A 259 20.99 -0.27 -5.19
CA SER A 259 20.47 0.31 -3.95
C SER A 259 20.95 -0.43 -2.69
N SER A 260 20.64 0.13 -1.53
CA SER A 260 21.08 -0.30 -0.21
C SER A 260 19.98 -0.03 0.82
N GLY A 261 19.92 -0.83 1.89
CA GLY A 261 19.05 -0.56 3.04
C GLY A 261 17.53 -0.73 2.84
N VAL A 262 17.05 -0.87 1.61
CA VAL A 262 15.62 -1.07 1.30
C VAL A 262 15.36 -2.53 0.94
N THR A 263 14.34 -3.13 1.55
CA THR A 263 13.75 -4.42 1.20
C THR A 263 12.61 -4.20 0.23
N ILE A 264 12.67 -4.88 -0.91
CA ILE A 264 11.60 -4.87 -1.91
C ILE A 264 10.55 -5.91 -1.54
N VAL A 265 9.29 -5.48 -1.44
CA VAL A 265 8.17 -6.28 -0.92
C VAL A 265 7.19 -6.55 -2.08
N LEU A 266 7.04 -7.83 -2.43
CA LEU A 266 6.11 -8.33 -3.45
C LEU A 266 4.72 -8.45 -2.85
N GLU A 267 3.73 -7.75 -3.39
CA GLU A 267 2.35 -7.93 -2.96
C GLU A 267 1.64 -9.02 -3.76
N ASN A 268 0.87 -9.90 -3.11
CA ASN A 268 0.01 -10.82 -3.85
C ASN A 268 -1.08 -10.06 -4.60
N ALA A 269 -1.44 -10.54 -5.79
CA ALA A 269 -2.44 -9.91 -6.65
C ALA A 269 -3.80 -10.63 -6.59
N ALA A 270 -4.89 -9.92 -6.88
CA ALA A 270 -6.24 -10.50 -6.93
C ALA A 270 -6.43 -11.59 -8.00
N GLY A 271 -5.57 -11.67 -9.02
CA GLY A 271 -5.67 -12.68 -10.09
C GLY A 271 -6.43 -12.23 -11.34
N GLN A 272 -6.57 -10.92 -11.56
CA GLN A 272 -7.24 -10.40 -12.75
C GLN A 272 -6.41 -10.63 -14.03
N ASN A 273 -7.03 -11.23 -15.05
CA ASN A 273 -6.44 -11.38 -16.38
C ASN A 273 -5.05 -12.06 -16.37
N ASN A 274 -4.00 -11.29 -16.69
CA ASN A 274 -2.64 -11.75 -16.93
C ASN A 274 -1.67 -11.27 -15.83
N VAL A 275 -2.17 -10.99 -14.62
CA VAL A 275 -1.33 -10.57 -13.49
C VAL A 275 -0.53 -11.75 -12.95
N ILE A 276 0.68 -11.48 -12.48
CA ILE A 276 1.54 -12.43 -11.80
C ILE A 276 1.49 -12.16 -10.30
N GLY A 277 1.50 -13.21 -9.48
CA GLY A 277 1.51 -13.08 -8.02
C GLY A 277 0.16 -13.33 -7.34
N SER A 278 -0.84 -13.85 -8.07
CA SER A 278 -2.09 -14.29 -7.44
C SER A 278 -2.00 -15.66 -6.79
N LYS A 279 -0.96 -16.43 -7.12
CA LYS A 279 -0.61 -17.69 -6.45
C LYS A 279 0.67 -17.54 -5.64
N PHE A 280 0.77 -18.25 -4.53
CA PHE A 280 1.99 -18.25 -3.72
C PHE A 280 3.20 -18.81 -4.48
N GLU A 281 2.99 -19.74 -5.39
CA GLU A 281 4.03 -20.28 -6.26
C GLU A 281 4.66 -19.22 -7.15
N ASP A 282 3.87 -18.25 -7.65
CA ASP A 282 4.41 -17.16 -8.46
C ASP A 282 5.37 -16.30 -7.62
N LEU A 283 4.99 -15.99 -6.37
CA LEU A 283 5.84 -15.23 -5.44
C LEU A 283 7.11 -16.00 -5.08
N ARG A 284 6.99 -17.31 -4.79
CA ARG A 284 8.12 -18.21 -4.55
C ARG A 284 9.07 -18.22 -5.74
N ASP A 285 8.55 -18.34 -6.96
CA ASP A 285 9.36 -18.48 -8.17
C ASP A 285 10.11 -17.19 -8.51
N ILE A 286 9.52 -16.03 -8.21
CA ILE A 286 10.24 -14.74 -8.24
C ILE A 286 11.36 -14.74 -7.20
N ILE A 287 11.06 -15.02 -5.93
CA ILE A 287 12.03 -14.98 -4.81
C ILE A 287 13.19 -15.96 -5.02
N ASN A 288 12.93 -17.12 -5.62
CA ASN A 288 13.96 -18.11 -5.95
C ASN A 288 15.03 -17.52 -6.89
N GLN A 289 14.62 -16.69 -7.84
CA GLN A 289 15.49 -16.03 -8.82
C GLN A 289 16.15 -14.74 -8.29
N VAL A 290 15.70 -14.21 -7.16
CA VAL A 290 16.36 -13.07 -6.50
C VAL A 290 17.66 -13.54 -5.82
N LYS A 291 18.76 -12.83 -6.11
CA LYS A 291 20.11 -13.11 -5.60
C LYS A 291 20.24 -12.72 -4.12
N ASP A 292 19.91 -11.48 -3.79
CA ASP A 292 19.93 -10.99 -2.40
C ASP A 292 18.60 -11.26 -1.71
N LYS A 293 18.47 -12.47 -1.16
CA LYS A 293 17.27 -12.93 -0.44
C LYS A 293 17.05 -12.22 0.90
N THR A 294 18.00 -11.41 1.37
CA THR A 294 17.85 -10.67 2.65
C THR A 294 17.06 -9.38 2.49
N ARG A 295 16.96 -8.87 1.25
CA ARG A 295 16.25 -7.62 0.90
C ARG A 295 15.08 -7.85 -0.06
N VAL A 296 14.46 -9.02 0.01
CA VAL A 296 13.18 -9.30 -0.63
C VAL A 296 12.19 -9.82 0.40
N GLY A 297 10.91 -9.49 0.23
CA GLY A 297 9.82 -9.94 1.08
C GLY A 297 8.48 -9.97 0.36
N VAL A 298 7.42 -10.23 1.11
CA VAL A 298 6.04 -10.32 0.65
C VAL A 298 5.12 -9.49 1.53
N CYS A 299 4.19 -8.79 0.90
CA CYS A 299 3.00 -8.21 1.51
C CYS A 299 1.81 -9.11 1.18
N LEU A 300 1.06 -9.51 2.19
CA LEU A 300 -0.22 -10.20 1.98
C LEU A 300 -1.36 -9.18 2.03
N ASP A 301 -2.07 -9.00 0.93
CA ASP A 301 -3.33 -8.27 0.89
C ASP A 301 -4.50 -9.24 1.05
N THR A 302 -5.34 -9.01 2.06
CA THR A 302 -6.48 -9.90 2.39
C THR A 302 -7.60 -9.87 1.36
N CYS A 303 -7.86 -8.73 0.72
CA CYS A 303 -8.82 -8.65 -0.39
C CYS A 303 -8.29 -9.41 -1.61
N HIS A 304 -7.00 -9.28 -1.92
CA HIS A 304 -6.37 -9.99 -3.02
C HIS A 304 -6.31 -11.50 -2.80
N LEU A 305 -5.99 -11.94 -1.58
CA LEU A 305 -6.05 -13.37 -1.22
C LEU A 305 -7.46 -13.92 -1.49
N PHE A 306 -8.48 -13.21 -0.99
CA PHE A 306 -9.87 -13.62 -1.17
C PHE A 306 -10.29 -13.62 -2.65
N ALA A 307 -9.97 -12.57 -3.39
CA ALA A 307 -10.27 -12.49 -4.82
C ALA A 307 -9.51 -13.55 -5.65
N ALA A 308 -8.32 -13.97 -5.22
CA ALA A 308 -7.54 -15.03 -5.85
C ALA A 308 -8.01 -16.46 -5.50
N GLY A 309 -8.95 -16.60 -4.55
CA GLY A 309 -9.55 -17.88 -4.18
C GLY A 309 -9.06 -18.47 -2.85
N PHE A 310 -8.25 -17.74 -2.09
CA PHE A 310 -7.89 -18.12 -0.71
C PHE A 310 -9.02 -17.68 0.23
N ASP A 311 -9.82 -18.64 0.67
CA ASP A 311 -10.87 -18.35 1.65
C ASP A 311 -10.23 -18.17 3.03
N ILE A 312 -10.37 -16.97 3.61
CA ILE A 312 -9.85 -16.63 4.94
C ILE A 312 -10.97 -16.22 5.90
N ARG A 313 -12.24 -16.60 5.62
CA ARG A 313 -13.41 -16.14 6.39
C ARG A 313 -13.61 -16.81 7.75
N THR A 314 -12.93 -17.92 7.99
CA THR A 314 -12.95 -18.60 9.30
C THR A 314 -11.52 -18.78 9.78
N HIS A 315 -11.37 -18.89 11.09
CA HIS A 315 -10.05 -19.06 11.71
C HIS A 315 -9.31 -20.27 11.14
N GLU A 316 -9.98 -21.41 10.97
CA GLU A 316 -9.38 -22.64 10.43
C GLU A 316 -8.88 -22.45 9.00
N LYS A 317 -9.63 -21.72 8.18
CA LYS A 317 -9.25 -21.46 6.79
C LYS A 317 -8.12 -20.44 6.69
N PHE A 318 -8.14 -19.40 7.52
CA PHE A 318 -7.03 -18.47 7.64
C PHE A 318 -5.74 -19.17 8.05
N GLU A 319 -5.77 -20.02 9.09
CA GLU A 319 -4.61 -20.82 9.50
C GLU A 319 -4.12 -21.75 8.37
N ALA A 320 -5.04 -22.38 7.62
CA ALA A 320 -4.67 -23.21 6.48
C ALA A 320 -3.98 -22.40 5.36
N VAL A 321 -4.46 -21.18 5.09
CA VAL A 321 -3.83 -20.27 4.11
C VAL A 321 -2.46 -19.81 4.58
N MET A 322 -2.31 -19.42 5.85
CA MET A 322 -1.03 -19.01 6.43
C MET A 322 -0.01 -20.17 6.46
N LYS A 323 -0.46 -21.39 6.76
CA LYS A 323 0.39 -22.58 6.66
C LYS A 323 0.82 -22.85 5.22
N SER A 324 -0.10 -22.74 4.26
CA SER A 324 0.23 -22.88 2.84
C SER A 324 1.25 -21.83 2.38
N PHE A 325 1.10 -20.58 2.84
CA PHE A 325 2.07 -19.53 2.60
C PHE A 325 3.46 -19.87 3.18
N ASP A 326 3.52 -20.38 4.42
CA ASP A 326 4.78 -20.80 5.03
C ASP A 326 5.44 -21.97 4.29
N ASP A 327 4.65 -22.97 3.89
CA ASP A 327 5.14 -24.15 3.18
C ASP A 327 5.70 -23.78 1.77
N ILE A 328 5.07 -22.82 1.07
CA ILE A 328 5.41 -22.49 -0.33
C ILE A 328 6.43 -21.35 -0.41
N VAL A 329 6.23 -20.28 0.36
CA VAL A 329 7.06 -19.06 0.31
C VAL A 329 7.97 -18.99 1.55
N GLY A 330 7.38 -19.19 2.73
CA GLY A 330 8.06 -19.10 4.02
C GLY A 330 7.76 -17.79 4.75
N LEU A 331 7.33 -17.89 6.01
CA LEU A 331 6.98 -16.77 6.89
C LEU A 331 8.13 -15.78 7.09
N LYS A 332 9.39 -16.21 6.93
CA LYS A 332 10.57 -15.32 6.96
C LYS A 332 10.51 -14.18 5.93
N TYR A 333 9.77 -14.38 4.84
CA TYR A 333 9.56 -13.38 3.80
C TYR A 333 8.34 -12.49 4.04
N LEU A 334 7.46 -12.81 5.00
CA LEU A 334 6.34 -11.93 5.33
C LEU A 334 6.89 -10.64 5.95
N LYS A 335 6.67 -9.51 5.29
CA LYS A 335 7.17 -8.18 5.72
C LYS A 335 6.06 -7.17 5.94
N ALA A 336 4.86 -7.42 5.45
CA ALA A 336 3.73 -6.51 5.58
C ALA A 336 2.40 -7.26 5.36
N VAL A 337 1.31 -6.62 5.74
CA VAL A 337 -0.04 -7.02 5.36
C VAL A 337 -0.83 -5.77 4.97
N HIS A 338 -1.53 -5.84 3.85
CA HIS A 338 -2.61 -4.91 3.54
C HIS A 338 -3.91 -5.53 4.02
N LEU A 339 -4.60 -4.83 4.91
CA LEU A 339 -5.76 -5.36 5.61
C LEU A 339 -7.02 -4.70 5.06
N ASN A 340 -7.59 -5.35 4.05
CA ASN A 340 -8.72 -4.87 3.27
C ASN A 340 -9.86 -5.89 3.29
N ASP A 341 -11.10 -5.43 3.50
CA ASP A 341 -12.28 -6.25 3.21
C ASP A 341 -12.51 -6.29 1.69
N SER A 342 -13.38 -7.18 1.22
CA SER A 342 -13.62 -7.37 -0.21
C SER A 342 -15.08 -7.13 -0.57
N LYS A 343 -15.33 -6.31 -1.60
CA LYS A 343 -16.66 -6.17 -2.24
C LYS A 343 -16.97 -7.37 -3.13
N SER A 344 -15.93 -7.98 -3.69
CA SER A 344 -16.02 -9.04 -4.67
C SER A 344 -16.22 -10.40 -4.00
N ASP A 345 -16.69 -11.39 -4.77
CA ASP A 345 -16.82 -12.76 -4.28
C ASP A 345 -15.45 -13.49 -4.28
N LEU A 346 -15.38 -14.57 -3.50
CA LEU A 346 -14.22 -15.48 -3.41
C LEU A 346 -13.85 -15.99 -4.82
N GLY A 347 -12.58 -15.87 -5.19
CA GLY A 347 -12.09 -16.37 -6.49
C GLY A 347 -12.57 -15.56 -7.70
N SER A 348 -13.10 -14.36 -7.50
CA SER A 348 -13.59 -13.49 -8.58
C SER A 348 -12.50 -12.94 -9.49
N GLY A 349 -11.24 -12.89 -9.03
CA GLY A 349 -10.16 -12.20 -9.72
C GLY A 349 -10.24 -10.67 -9.66
N LEU A 350 -11.21 -10.10 -8.92
CA LEU A 350 -11.49 -8.66 -8.92
C LEU A 350 -10.97 -7.98 -7.65
N ASP A 351 -9.97 -7.11 -7.84
CA ASP A 351 -9.51 -6.17 -6.82
C ASP A 351 -10.55 -5.06 -6.59
N ARG A 352 -11.35 -5.23 -5.53
CA ARG A 352 -12.35 -4.27 -5.06
C ARG A 352 -12.39 -4.25 -3.54
N HIS A 353 -11.59 -3.37 -2.95
CA HIS A 353 -11.54 -3.19 -1.51
C HIS A 353 -12.89 -2.70 -0.95
N GLU A 354 -13.19 -3.14 0.27
CA GLU A 354 -14.30 -2.67 1.08
C GLU A 354 -13.83 -2.25 2.48
N ASN A 355 -14.59 -1.38 3.12
CA ASN A 355 -14.37 -1.02 4.52
C ASN A 355 -14.50 -2.23 5.45
N ILE A 356 -13.76 -2.20 6.56
CA ILE A 356 -13.60 -3.33 7.48
C ILE A 356 -14.95 -3.83 8.02
N GLY A 357 -15.25 -5.11 7.76
CA GLY A 357 -16.48 -5.78 8.20
C GLY A 357 -17.73 -5.36 7.42
N LYS A 358 -17.58 -4.64 6.30
CA LYS A 358 -18.68 -4.26 5.40
C LYS A 358 -18.73 -5.11 4.13
N GLY A 359 -17.71 -5.92 3.88
CA GLY A 359 -17.59 -6.76 2.72
C GLY A 359 -17.83 -8.24 3.02
N LYS A 360 -17.28 -9.09 2.15
CA LYS A 360 -17.47 -10.54 2.16
C LYS A 360 -16.54 -11.26 3.14
N LEU A 361 -15.52 -10.58 3.70
CA LEU A 361 -14.65 -11.18 4.71
C LEU A 361 -15.28 -11.16 6.11
N THR A 362 -16.34 -10.38 6.34
CA THR A 362 -17.02 -10.24 7.65
C THR A 362 -16.09 -9.70 8.76
N LYS A 363 -16.66 -9.29 9.89
CA LYS A 363 -15.90 -8.68 10.99
C LYS A 363 -15.03 -9.71 11.73
N GLU A 364 -15.52 -10.94 11.82
CA GLU A 364 -14.87 -12.05 12.53
C GLU A 364 -13.49 -12.35 11.95
N THR A 365 -13.30 -12.19 10.62
CA THR A 365 -12.01 -12.36 9.96
C THR A 365 -10.93 -11.43 10.51
N PHE A 366 -11.28 -10.16 10.63
CA PHE A 366 -10.39 -9.15 11.16
C PHE A 366 -10.10 -9.36 12.65
N GLU A 367 -11.02 -9.96 13.39
CA GLU A 367 -10.82 -10.28 14.79
C GLU A 367 -9.72 -11.32 14.98
N PHE A 368 -9.81 -12.49 14.34
CA PHE A 368 -8.74 -13.48 14.51
C PHE A 368 -7.43 -13.08 13.84
N ILE A 369 -7.46 -12.28 12.77
CA ILE A 369 -6.25 -11.69 12.17
C ILE A 369 -5.52 -10.82 13.19
N MET A 370 -6.24 -9.93 13.89
CA MET A 370 -5.65 -9.08 14.93
C MET A 370 -5.13 -9.85 16.13
N ASN A 371 -5.61 -11.06 16.37
CA ASN A 371 -5.12 -11.92 17.45
C ASN A 371 -4.11 -12.98 16.95
N SER A 372 -3.76 -12.95 15.66
CA SER A 372 -2.79 -13.88 15.08
C SER A 372 -1.35 -13.52 15.48
N GLY A 373 -0.50 -14.54 15.59
CA GLY A 373 0.93 -14.34 15.82
C GLY A 373 1.70 -13.88 14.58
N TYR A 374 1.14 -14.06 13.38
CA TYR A 374 1.85 -13.90 12.11
C TYR A 374 2.20 -12.44 11.77
N PHE A 375 1.37 -11.48 12.21
CA PHE A 375 1.49 -10.07 11.80
C PHE A 375 2.08 -9.18 12.89
N LYS A 376 2.82 -9.76 13.84
CA LYS A 376 3.58 -9.01 14.84
C LYS A 376 4.86 -8.45 14.23
N GLU A 377 5.26 -7.26 14.66
CA GLU A 377 6.50 -6.59 14.23
C GLU A 377 6.60 -6.37 12.70
N ILE A 378 5.46 -6.22 12.02
CA ILE A 378 5.37 -5.80 10.61
C ILE A 378 4.28 -4.70 10.45
N PRO A 379 4.37 -3.83 9.44
CA PRO A 379 3.30 -2.88 9.13
C PRO A 379 2.02 -3.59 8.67
N ILE A 380 0.89 -3.21 9.29
CA ILE A 380 -0.46 -3.53 8.86
C ILE A 380 -1.09 -2.27 8.27
N ILE A 381 -1.38 -2.26 6.98
CA ILE A 381 -1.84 -1.06 6.26
C ILE A 381 -3.28 -1.25 5.77
N LEU A 382 -4.18 -0.33 6.15
CA LEU A 382 -5.51 -0.22 5.55
C LEU A 382 -5.44 0.54 4.22
N GLU A 383 -6.08 0.00 3.18
CA GLU A 383 -6.28 0.65 1.87
C GLU A 383 -7.77 0.62 1.49
N THR A 384 -8.61 0.69 2.51
CA THR A 384 -10.07 0.67 2.41
C THR A 384 -10.55 1.94 1.69
N PRO A 385 -11.71 1.87 1.00
CA PRO A 385 -12.21 3.02 0.26
C PRO A 385 -12.50 4.20 1.18
N THR A 386 -12.04 5.39 0.75
CA THR A 386 -12.29 6.66 1.42
C THR A 386 -13.23 7.52 0.58
N LYS A 387 -13.84 8.52 1.24
CA LYS A 387 -14.55 9.57 0.50
C LYS A 387 -13.51 10.52 -0.08
N GLU A 388 -13.72 10.98 -1.31
CA GLU A 388 -12.87 12.01 -1.89
C GLU A 388 -12.81 13.22 -0.96
N GLY A 389 -11.61 13.66 -0.61
CA GLY A 389 -11.46 14.76 0.35
C GLY A 389 -11.12 14.31 1.76
N ASP A 390 -11.45 13.07 2.15
CA ASP A 390 -11.69 12.71 3.55
C ASP A 390 -11.23 11.29 3.88
N GLU A 391 -10.11 11.20 4.59
CA GLU A 391 -9.52 9.94 5.07
C GLU A 391 -9.91 9.63 6.54
N SER A 392 -10.93 10.30 7.10
CA SER A 392 -11.33 10.10 8.51
C SER A 392 -11.84 8.70 8.82
N VAL A 393 -12.30 7.95 7.81
CA VAL A 393 -12.67 6.53 7.94
C VAL A 393 -11.52 5.68 8.47
N TYR A 394 -10.28 5.97 8.07
CA TYR A 394 -9.11 5.24 8.56
C TYR A 394 -8.95 5.38 10.08
N ARG A 395 -9.26 6.55 10.66
CA ARG A 395 -9.24 6.72 12.12
C ARG A 395 -10.19 5.74 12.80
N GLN A 396 -11.41 5.64 12.28
CA GLN A 396 -12.46 4.77 12.83
C GLN A 396 -12.07 3.30 12.67
N GLU A 397 -11.53 2.92 11.51
CA GLU A 397 -11.11 1.55 11.25
C GLU A 397 -9.87 1.16 12.05
N ILE A 398 -8.88 2.03 12.21
CA ILE A 398 -7.72 1.78 13.08
C ILE A 398 -8.18 1.55 14.52
N GLN A 399 -9.07 2.39 15.04
CA GLN A 399 -9.66 2.20 16.37
C GLN A 399 -10.45 0.88 16.47
N LEU A 400 -11.24 0.55 15.44
CA LEU A 400 -11.94 -0.72 15.35
C LEU A 400 -10.95 -1.89 15.41
N MET A 401 -9.88 -1.89 14.61
CA MET A 401 -8.88 -2.95 14.60
C MET A 401 -8.28 -3.17 15.99
N TYR A 402 -7.84 -2.11 16.67
CA TYR A 402 -7.32 -2.24 18.03
C TYR A 402 -8.37 -2.70 19.05
N SER A 403 -9.65 -2.38 18.85
CA SER A 403 -10.74 -2.89 19.69
C SER A 403 -11.01 -4.39 19.53
N LEU A 404 -10.56 -4.99 18.43
CA LEU A 404 -10.67 -6.43 18.17
C LEU A 404 -9.54 -7.24 18.80
N TYR A 405 -8.47 -6.59 19.25
CA TYR A 405 -7.38 -7.25 19.95
C TYR A 405 -7.80 -7.64 21.37
N LYS A 406 -7.68 -8.92 21.71
CA LYS A 406 -8.16 -9.50 22.98
C LYS A 406 -7.04 -9.90 23.95
N GLY A 407 -5.77 -9.80 23.55
CA GLY A 407 -4.61 -10.22 24.35
C GLY A 407 -4.23 -11.65 24.06
#